data_AF-A0A210RX10-F1
#
_entry.id   AF-A0A210RX10-F1
#
_cell.length_a   1.000
_cell.length_b   1.000
_cell.length_c   1.000
_cell.angle_alpha   90.00
_cell.angle_beta   90.00
_cell.angle_gamma   90.00
#
_symmetry.space_group_name_H-M   'P 1'
#
loop_
_entity.id
_entity.type
_entity.pdbx_description
1 polymer ?
#
loop_
_entity_poly.entity_id
_entity_poly.type
_entity_poly.pdbx_seq_one_letter_code
_entity_poly.pdbx_strand_id
1 'polypeptide(L)' 'MKISMVLRKAQMEFKDLRLDYCGSLGNQSYFDEKCPPVIQNSSHIFTPSSGELITREGGYQCNAL' A
#
# COMPACT_ATOMS: atom_id res chain seq x y z
N MET A 1 -16.06 7.50 -4.79
CA MET A 1 -15.22 8.60 -4.24
C MET A 1 -13.79 8.34 -4.67
N LYS A 2 -13.09 9.32 -5.25
CA LYS A 2 -11.67 9.17 -5.62
C LYS A 2 -10.81 9.72 -4.47
N ILE A 3 -9.71 9.03 -4.17
CA ILE A 3 -8.77 9.40 -3.10
C ILE A 3 -7.37 9.36 -3.69
N SER A 4 -6.52 10.30 -3.28
CA SER A 4 -5.12 10.33 -3.71
C SER A 4 -4.29 9.34 -2.90
N MET A 5 -3.48 8.56 -3.61
CA MET A 5 -2.39 7.77 -3.04
C MET A 5 -1.09 8.28 -3.62
N VAL A 6 -0.08 8.56 -2.78
CA VAL A 6 1.23 9.03 -3.24
C VAL A 6 2.31 8.08 -2.74
N LEU A 7 3.09 7.52 -3.67
CA LEU A 7 4.30 6.77 -3.34
C LEU A 7 5.50 7.71 -3.39
N ARG A 8 6.20 7.87 -2.26
CA ARG A 8 7.42 8.70 -2.16
C ARG A 8 8.55 7.87 -1.56
N LYS A 9 9.54 7.50 -2.37
CA LYS A 9 10.66 6.65 -1.95
C LYS A 9 10.14 5.34 -1.32
N ALA A 10 10.50 5.06 -0.06
CA ALA A 10 10.09 3.89 0.69
C ALA A 10 8.83 4.14 1.54
N GLN A 11 7.93 5.02 1.09
CA GLN A 11 6.73 5.40 1.85
C GLN A 11 5.49 5.58 0.97
N MET A 12 4.33 5.35 1.56
CA MET A 12 3.00 5.58 0.99
C MET A 12 2.24 6.60 1.84
N GLU A 13 1.69 7.63 1.19
CA GLU A 13 0.74 8.57 1.78
C GLU A 13 -0.69 8.19 1.30
N PHE A 14 -1.59 7.86 2.23
CA PHE A 14 -2.95 7.42 1.93
C PHE A 14 -3.93 7.80 3.05
N LYS A 15 -4.99 8.58 2.75
CA LYS A 15 -6.02 9.01 3.73
C LYS A 15 -5.43 9.49 5.08
N ASP A 16 -4.48 10.43 5.02
CA ASP A 16 -3.74 10.98 6.17
C ASP A 16 -2.79 10.00 6.89
N LEU A 17 -2.71 8.74 6.44
CA LEU A 17 -1.69 7.79 6.88
C LEU A 17 -0.40 7.98 6.10
N ARG A 18 0.71 7.78 6.80
CA ARG A 18 2.05 7.66 6.22
C ARG A 18 2.61 6.31 6.61
N LEU A 19 2.70 5.41 5.64
CA LEU A 19 3.09 4.02 5.82
C LEU A 19 4.49 3.82 5.28
N ASP A 20 5.30 3.06 6.01
CA ASP A 20 6.62 2.64 5.56
C ASP A 20 6.52 1.40 4.68
N TYR A 21 7.40 1.33 3.68
CA TYR A 21 7.57 0.16 2.85
C TYR A 21 8.26 -0.95 3.64
N CYS A 22 7.57 -2.08 3.78
CA CYS A 22 8.02 -3.22 4.57
C CYS A 22 8.67 -4.32 3.72
N GLY A 23 8.42 -4.34 2.41
CA GLY A 23 9.00 -5.30 1.50
C GLY A 23 8.09 -5.59 0.31
N SER A 24 8.55 -6.50 -0.56
CA SER A 24 7.76 -6.99 -1.69
C SER A 24 7.88 -8.51 -1.82
N LEU A 25 6.81 -9.13 -2.31
CA LEU A 25 6.78 -10.53 -2.72
C LEU A 25 6.13 -10.60 -4.10
N GLY A 26 6.92 -10.97 -5.10
CA GLY A 26 6.47 -10.94 -6.49
C GLY A 26 6.03 -9.53 -6.90
N ASN A 27 4.78 -9.39 -7.34
CA ASN A 27 4.18 -8.13 -7.76
C ASN A 27 3.42 -7.41 -6.63
N GLN A 28 3.55 -7.85 -5.37
CA GLN A 28 2.91 -7.20 -4.22
C GLN A 28 3.95 -6.42 -3.42
N SER A 29 3.60 -5.18 -3.08
CA SER A 29 4.35 -4.33 -2.17
C SER A 29 3.55 -4.12 -0.89
N TYR A 30 4.21 -4.27 0.25
CA TYR A 30 3.60 -4.26 1.58
C TYR A 30 3.97 -2.96 2.32
N PHE A 31 2.97 -2.34 2.93
CA PHE A 31 3.11 -1.08 3.64
C PHE A 31 2.40 -1.13 4.99
N ASP A 32 3.04 -0.58 6.02
CA ASP A 32 2.44 -0.43 7.35
C ASP A 32 3.06 0.76 8.11
N GLU A 33 2.38 1.26 9.15
CA GLU A 33 2.95 2.31 10.03
C GLU A 33 4.20 1.83 10.77
N LYS A 34 4.25 0.53 11.06
CA LYS A 34 5.40 -0.17 11.62
C LYS A 34 5.46 -1.56 11.02
N CYS A 35 6.58 -1.88 10.37
CA CYS A 35 6.69 -3.13 9.66
C CYS A 35 6.59 -4.35 10.58
N PRO A 36 5.66 -5.28 10.29
CA PRO A 36 5.55 -6.52 11.04
C PRO A 36 6.74 -7.44 10.73
N PRO A 37 7.10 -8.37 11.63
CA PRO A 37 8.13 -9.39 11.37
C PRO A 37 7.82 -10.27 10.15
N VAL A 38 6.53 -10.48 9.86
CA VAL A 38 6.04 -11.18 8.66
C VAL A 38 5.33 -10.16 7.77
N ILE A 39 5.98 -9.75 6.68
CA ILE A 39 5.53 -8.64 5.82
C ILE A 39 4.13 -8.82 5.22
N GLN A 40 3.68 -10.06 5.05
CA GLN A 40 2.34 -10.38 4.54
C GLN A 40 1.21 -9.95 5.51
N ASN A 41 1.54 -9.70 6.78
CA ASN A 41 0.60 -9.20 7.79
C ASN A 41 0.45 -7.67 7.76
N SER A 42 1.10 -6.99 6.82
CA SER A 42 1.02 -5.54 6.70
C SER A 42 -0.41 -5.09 6.42
N SER A 43 -0.78 -3.94 6.96
CA SER A 43 -2.13 -3.39 6.85
C SER A 43 -2.52 -2.97 5.43
N HIS A 44 -1.54 -2.69 4.56
CA HIS A 44 -1.75 -2.25 3.19
C HIS A 44 -0.91 -3.06 2.21
N ILE A 45 -1.56 -3.61 1.18
CA ILE A 45 -0.94 -4.40 0.12
C ILE A 45 -1.28 -3.75 -1.21
N PHE A 46 -0.26 -3.29 -1.92
CA PHE A 46 -0.40 -2.67 -3.23
C PHE A 46 0.14 -3.60 -4.31
N THR A 47 -0.63 -3.79 -5.37
CA THR A 47 -0.24 -4.58 -6.55
C THR A 47 -0.02 -3.63 -7.72
N PRO A 48 1.22 -3.20 -8.03
CA PRO A 48 1.47 -2.18 -9.05
C PRO A 48 1.02 -2.59 -10.46
N SER A 49 1.02 -3.90 -10.76
CA SER A 49 0.63 -4.41 -12.08
C SER A 49 -0.86 -4.24 -12.37
N SER A 50 -1.71 -4.27 -11.35
CA SER A 50 -3.17 -4.08 -11.48
C SER A 50 -3.63 -2.72 -10.98
N GLY A 51 -2.82 -2.02 -10.18
CA GLY A 51 -3.23 -0.82 -9.46
C GLY A 51 -4.13 -1.11 -8.25
N GLU A 52 -4.27 -2.37 -7.84
CA GLU A 52 -5.10 -2.73 -6.69
C GLU A 52 -4.40 -2.37 -5.38
N LEU A 53 -5.11 -1.73 -4.45
CA LEU A 53 -4.69 -1.50 -3.07
C LEU A 53 -5.68 -2.17 -2.12
N ILE A 54 -5.22 -3.19 -1.40
CA ILE A 54 -5.98 -3.85 -0.34
C ILE A 54 -5.57 -3.25 0.99
N THR A 55 -6.56 -2.83 1.78
CA THR A 55 -6.39 -2.30 3.14
C THR A 55 -7.24 -3.11 4.11
N ARG A 56 -7.04 -2.94 5.42
CA ARG A 56 -7.94 -3.53 6.44
C ARG A 56 -9.40 -3.07 6.31
N GLU A 57 -9.63 -1.87 5.76
CA GLU A 57 -10.96 -1.27 5.62
C GLU A 57 -11.66 -1.63 4.29
N GLY A 58 -10.95 -2.27 3.35
CA GLY A 58 -11.46 -2.61 2.03
C GLY A 58 -10.44 -2.43 0.91
N GLY A 59 -10.90 -2.64 -0.33
CA GLY A 59 -10.09 -2.54 -1.55
C GLY A 59 -10.31 -1.23 -2.31
N TYR A 60 -9.25 -0.74 -2.94
CA TYR A 60 -9.24 0.42 -3.84
C TYR A 60 -8.60 0.05 -5.17
N GLN A 61 -9.08 0.70 -6.24
CA GLN A 61 -8.49 0.59 -7.56
C GLN A 61 -7.82 1.91 -7.92
N CYS A 62 -6.49 1.90 -8.00
CA CYS A 62 -5.72 3.02 -8.51
C CYS A 62 -5.82 3.06 -10.03
N ASN A 63 -6.52 4.06 -10.54
CA ASN A 63 -6.39 4.45 -11.92
C ASN A 63 -5.26 5.47 -11.99
N ALA A 64 -4.07 5.03 -12.39
CA ALA A 64 -2.96 5.95 -12.67
C ALA A 64 -3.44 6.97 -13.72
N LEU A 65 -3.35 8.25 -13.37
CA LEU A 65 -3.61 9.38 -14.27
C LEU A 65 -2.31 9.82 -14.92
#